data_AF-A0AAV8R9G9-F1
#
_entry.id   AF-A0AAV8R9G9-F1
#
_cell.length_a   1.000
_cell.length_b   1.000
_cell.length_c   1.000
_cell.angle_alpha   90.00
_cell.angle_beta   90.00
_cell.angle_gamma   90.00
#
_symmetry.space_group_name_H-M   'P 1'
#
loop_
_entity.id
_entity.type
_entity.pdbx_description
1 polymer ?
#
loop_
_entity_poly.entity_id
_entity_poly.type
_entity_poly.pdbx_seq_one_letter_code
_entity_poly.pdbx_strand_id
1 'polypeptide(L)'
;MDAGEAATLRTSVESLVVVHNVAKRHNVGTMARSATAFGVSEIVLEERNCDICGVEITDGALSIAEHPFRKSTAFLLGNEGTGLSAKECEICDFFVYIPQYGCGTASLNVTVAASIVLHHFGVWAGFPERNREGNKFTVAEKPIKQIRRNYCAGSVESIVEERKNRKQSASIDIFEENGTNDSKLTSLLEVLFDN
;
A
#
# COMPACT_ATOMS: atom_id res chain seq x y z
N MET A 1 -21.99 27.91 54.87
CA MET A 1 -20.83 27.08 55.24
C MET A 1 -20.93 25.83 54.36
N ASP A 2 -20.76 26.01 53.06
CA ASP A 2 -19.49 26.01 52.32
C ASP A 2 -18.94 24.57 52.16
N ALA A 3 -19.43 23.89 51.13
CA ALA A 3 -18.82 22.67 50.60
C ALA A 3 -17.91 23.13 49.46
N GLY A 4 -16.69 23.51 49.83
CA GLY A 4 -15.65 24.01 48.96
C GLY A 4 -15.41 23.10 47.75
N GLU A 5 -15.59 23.71 46.60
CA GLU A 5 -15.22 23.33 45.26
C GLU A 5 -13.74 22.91 45.17
N ALA A 6 -13.48 21.60 45.28
CA ALA A 6 -12.18 21.02 44.89
C ALA A 6 -12.22 20.62 43.42
N ALA A 7 -12.46 21.59 42.52
CA ALA A 7 -12.22 21.43 41.09
C ALA A 7 -10.70 21.33 40.88
N THR A 8 -10.18 20.11 41.03
CA THR A 8 -8.77 19.81 40.75
C THR A 8 -8.54 20.12 39.27
N LEU A 9 -7.83 21.21 38.99
CA LEU A 9 -7.31 21.57 37.68
C LEU A 9 -6.42 20.42 37.18
N ARG A 10 -7.03 19.42 36.56
CA ARG A 10 -6.31 18.43 35.76
C ARG A 10 -5.77 19.20 34.57
N THR A 11 -4.46 19.41 34.55
CA THR A 11 -3.72 19.82 33.35
C THR A 11 -4.24 19.02 32.16
N SER A 12 -4.60 19.69 31.06
CA SER A 12 -5.09 19.03 29.85
C SER A 12 -4.04 18.04 29.38
N VAL A 13 -4.30 16.74 29.59
CA VAL A 13 -3.41 15.68 29.11
C VAL A 13 -3.72 15.50 27.62
N GLU A 14 -2.80 15.92 26.76
CA GLU A 14 -2.91 15.66 25.32
C GLU A 14 -2.52 14.21 25.01
N SER A 15 -3.28 13.56 24.13
CA SER A 15 -3.03 12.18 23.68
C SER A 15 -2.86 12.17 22.18
N LEU A 16 -1.68 11.72 21.73
CA LEU A 16 -1.28 11.64 20.32
C LEU A 16 -1.28 10.18 19.86
N VAL A 17 -1.74 9.91 18.64
CA VAL A 17 -1.62 8.59 17.99
C VAL A 17 -0.75 8.71 16.74
N VAL A 18 0.38 8.00 16.71
CA VAL A 18 1.22 7.88 15.51
C VAL A 18 0.89 6.58 14.81
N VAL A 19 0.52 6.68 13.55
CA VAL A 19 0.11 5.58 12.70
C VAL A 19 1.11 5.45 11.56
N HIS A 20 1.96 4.44 11.63
CA HIS A 20 2.96 4.17 10.60
C HIS A 20 2.57 2.94 9.76
N ASN A 21 2.92 2.94 8.48
CA ASN A 21 2.93 1.74 7.64
C ASN A 21 1.55 1.05 7.46
N VAL A 22 0.44 1.79 7.59
CA VAL A 22 -0.90 1.25 7.38
C VAL A 22 -1.16 1.00 5.90
N ALA A 23 -1.22 -0.28 5.53
CA ALA A 23 -1.43 -0.73 4.15
C ALA A 23 -2.81 -0.33 3.57
N LYS A 24 -3.74 0.09 4.42
CA LYS A 24 -5.18 0.01 4.15
C LYS A 24 -5.88 1.29 4.61
N ARG A 25 -6.31 2.14 3.67
CA ARG A 25 -6.94 3.45 3.96
C ARG A 25 -8.12 3.38 4.94
N HIS A 26 -8.92 2.30 4.95
CA HIS A 26 -10.01 2.16 5.92
C HIS A 26 -9.55 1.91 7.38
N ASN A 27 -8.36 1.33 7.60
CA ASN A 27 -7.84 1.13 8.96
C ASN A 27 -7.51 2.49 9.58
N VAL A 28 -6.99 3.42 8.78
CA VAL A 28 -6.82 4.82 9.17
C VAL A 28 -8.16 5.44 9.55
N GLY A 29 -9.21 5.24 8.76
CA GLY A 29 -10.56 5.76 9.06
C GLY A 29 -11.17 5.18 10.35
N THR A 30 -10.98 3.89 10.62
CA THR A 30 -11.44 3.27 11.87
C THR A 30 -10.64 3.77 13.08
N MET A 31 -9.31 3.89 12.96
CA MET A 31 -8.49 4.48 14.01
C MET A 31 -8.83 5.95 14.25
N ALA A 32 -9.15 6.71 13.20
CA ALA A 32 -9.63 8.08 13.33
C ALA A 32 -10.93 8.15 14.14
N ARG A 33 -11.89 7.27 13.86
CA ARG A 33 -13.14 7.19 14.64
C ARG A 33 -12.90 6.85 16.11
N SER A 34 -12.02 5.89 16.40
CA SER A 34 -11.66 5.56 17.78
C SER A 34 -10.92 6.71 18.47
N ALA A 35 -9.96 7.32 17.80
CA ALA A 35 -9.21 8.46 18.31
C ALA A 35 -10.13 9.64 18.67
N THR A 36 -11.09 9.98 17.80
CA THR A 36 -12.13 10.98 18.11
C THR A 36 -12.97 10.57 19.32
N ALA A 37 -13.38 9.30 19.42
CA ALA A 37 -14.20 8.81 20.53
C ALA A 37 -13.47 8.86 21.90
N PHE A 38 -12.14 8.78 21.90
CA PHE A 38 -11.31 8.78 23.11
C PHE A 38 -10.60 10.10 23.39
N GLY A 39 -10.93 11.18 22.66
CA GLY A 39 -10.35 12.50 22.90
C GLY A 39 -8.87 12.60 22.56
N VAL A 40 -8.39 11.81 21.59
CA VAL A 40 -7.05 11.95 21.01
C VAL A 40 -6.98 13.31 20.30
N SER A 41 -5.98 14.12 20.65
CA SER A 41 -5.81 15.48 20.14
C SER A 41 -5.32 15.50 18.69
N GLU A 42 -4.52 14.52 18.29
CA GLU A 42 -3.94 14.46 16.95
C GLU A 42 -3.63 13.02 16.50
N ILE A 43 -3.73 12.78 15.20
CA ILE A 43 -3.28 11.54 14.55
C ILE A 43 -2.26 11.92 13.49
N VAL A 44 -1.04 11.39 13.62
CA VAL A 44 0.03 11.58 12.64
C VAL A 44 0.14 10.33 11.79
N LEU A 45 -0.01 10.48 10.48
CA LEU A 45 0.10 9.40 9.51
C LEU A 45 1.46 9.45 8.81
N GLU A 46 2.24 8.38 8.94
CA GLU A 46 3.46 8.19 8.17
C GLU A 46 3.20 7.14 7.07
N GLU A 47 3.05 7.62 5.83
CA GLU A 47 2.77 6.77 4.66
C GLU A 47 4.00 5.97 4.21
N ARG A 48 3.75 4.83 3.55
CA ARG A 48 4.79 4.06 2.87
C ARG A 48 5.36 4.89 1.72
N ASN A 49 6.65 5.21 1.78
CA ASN A 49 7.34 5.91 0.69
C ASN A 49 7.70 4.99 -0.50
N CYS A 50 6.92 3.93 -0.74
CA CYS A 50 7.08 3.04 -1.88
C CYS A 50 5.78 2.28 -2.21
N ASP A 51 5.58 1.94 -3.48
CA ASP A 51 4.52 1.01 -3.90
C ASP A 51 4.97 -0.45 -3.74
N ILE A 52 4.03 -1.36 -3.61
CA ILE A 52 4.22 -2.81 -3.70
C ILE A 52 3.71 -3.27 -5.06
N CYS A 53 4.61 -3.75 -5.91
CA CYS A 53 4.32 -4.25 -7.24
C CYS A 53 4.33 -5.78 -7.24
N GLY A 54 3.20 -6.39 -7.57
CA GLY A 54 3.12 -7.84 -7.78
C GLY A 54 3.63 -8.21 -9.17
N VAL A 55 4.55 -9.17 -9.25
CA VAL A 55 4.97 -9.76 -10.53
C VAL A 55 4.16 -11.02 -10.76
N GLU A 56 3.07 -10.87 -11.52
CA GLU A 56 2.10 -11.94 -11.72
C GLU A 56 1.33 -11.75 -13.03
N ILE A 57 0.98 -12.86 -13.67
CA ILE A 57 0.13 -12.90 -14.85
C ILE A 57 -1.32 -12.92 -14.36
N THR A 58 -1.91 -11.74 -14.21
CA THR A 58 -3.29 -11.57 -13.72
C THR A 58 -4.03 -10.51 -14.51
N ASP A 59 -5.36 -10.55 -14.46
CA ASP A 59 -6.20 -9.56 -15.13
C ASP A 59 -5.92 -8.15 -14.58
N GLY A 60 -5.75 -7.19 -15.49
CA GLY A 60 -5.38 -5.82 -15.14
C GLY A 60 -3.88 -5.62 -14.82
N ALA A 61 -3.05 -6.65 -14.91
CA ALA A 61 -1.60 -6.48 -14.85
C ALA A 61 -1.09 -5.69 -16.07
N LEU A 62 -0.15 -4.77 -15.81
CA LEU A 62 0.44 -3.91 -16.83
C LEU A 62 1.67 -4.58 -17.45
N SER A 63 1.89 -4.36 -18.75
CA SER A 63 3.09 -4.87 -19.41
C SER A 63 4.33 -4.18 -18.84
N ILE A 64 5.32 -4.95 -18.41
CA ILE A 64 6.60 -4.41 -17.91
C ILE A 64 7.36 -3.60 -18.98
N ALA A 65 7.10 -3.88 -20.26
CA ALA A 65 7.74 -3.21 -21.40
C ALA A 65 7.38 -1.72 -21.48
N GLU A 66 6.25 -1.31 -20.89
CA GLU A 66 5.78 0.08 -20.85
C GLU A 66 6.32 0.85 -19.63
N HIS A 67 7.11 0.19 -18.77
CA HIS A 67 7.63 0.76 -17.53
C HIS A 67 6.57 1.47 -16.66
N PRO A 68 5.54 0.75 -16.17
CA PRO A 68 4.38 1.32 -15.48
C PRO A 68 4.67 1.84 -14.05
N PHE A 69 5.94 2.03 -13.71
CA PHE A 69 6.38 2.43 -12.38
C PHE A 69 6.17 3.93 -12.16
N ARG A 70 5.98 4.33 -10.89
CA ARG A 70 5.63 5.72 -10.52
C ARG A 70 6.59 6.33 -9.49
N LYS A 71 7.07 5.50 -8.55
CA LYS A 71 7.97 5.89 -7.46
C LYS A 71 8.82 4.70 -7.03
N SER A 72 9.47 4.80 -5.87
CA SER A 72 10.16 3.65 -5.25
C SER A 72 9.20 2.47 -5.12
N THR A 73 9.68 1.26 -5.42
CA THR A 73 8.83 0.08 -5.53
C THR A 73 9.47 -1.12 -4.85
N ALA A 74 8.70 -1.83 -4.03
CA ALA A 74 9.01 -3.17 -3.55
C ALA A 74 8.33 -4.19 -4.46
N PHE A 75 9.04 -5.26 -4.83
CA PHE A 75 8.52 -6.29 -5.73
C PHE A 75 8.11 -7.53 -4.96
N LEU A 76 6.87 -7.97 -5.16
CA LEU A 76 6.35 -9.21 -4.61
C LEU A 76 6.31 -10.26 -5.72
N LEU A 77 7.02 -11.37 -5.51
CA LEU A 77 7.17 -12.45 -6.47
C LEU A 77 6.37 -13.67 -6.00
N GLY A 78 5.67 -14.31 -6.92
CA GLY A 78 4.91 -15.54 -6.64
C GLY A 78 5.78 -16.74 -6.30
N ASN A 79 5.21 -17.71 -5.61
CA ASN A 79 5.85 -19.00 -5.40
C ASN A 79 5.86 -19.82 -6.71
N GLU A 80 6.85 -20.72 -6.85
CA GLU A 80 6.93 -21.58 -8.03
C GLU A 80 5.66 -22.45 -8.16
N GLY A 81 5.09 -22.47 -9.36
CA GLY A 81 3.89 -23.23 -9.70
C GLY A 81 2.57 -22.58 -9.26
N THR A 82 2.49 -22.02 -8.04
CA THR A 82 1.23 -21.44 -7.51
C THR A 82 1.08 -19.94 -7.74
N GLY A 83 2.14 -19.24 -8.11
CA GLY A 83 2.14 -17.79 -8.23
C GLY A 83 1.93 -17.09 -6.89
N LEU A 84 1.46 -15.85 -6.92
CA LEU A 84 1.03 -15.09 -5.76
C LEU A 84 -0.28 -15.65 -5.22
N SER A 85 -0.32 -15.89 -3.90
CA SER A 85 -1.57 -16.21 -3.24
C SER A 85 -2.58 -15.08 -3.41
N ALA A 86 -3.87 -15.44 -3.41
CA ALA A 86 -4.97 -14.48 -3.50
C ALA A 86 -4.83 -13.36 -2.47
N LYS A 87 -4.22 -13.70 -1.34
CA LYS A 87 -3.95 -12.78 -0.29
C LYS A 87 -2.76 -11.95 -0.72
N GLU A 88 -1.56 -12.47 -0.97
CA GLU A 88 -0.40 -11.72 -1.52
C GLU A 88 -0.74 -10.69 -2.62
N CYS A 89 -1.70 -10.98 -3.50
CA CYS A 89 -2.23 -10.00 -4.44
C CYS A 89 -2.80 -8.71 -3.79
N GLU A 90 -3.55 -8.78 -2.69
CA GLU A 90 -4.27 -7.60 -2.16
C GLU A 90 -3.42 -6.59 -1.37
N ILE A 91 -2.12 -6.82 -1.18
CA ILE A 91 -1.19 -5.76 -0.71
C ILE A 91 -0.50 -5.09 -1.88
N CYS A 92 -0.55 -5.69 -3.07
CA CYS A 92 0.04 -5.08 -4.23
C CYS A 92 -0.81 -3.88 -4.60
N ASP A 93 -0.16 -2.74 -4.77
CA ASP A 93 -0.78 -1.52 -5.26
C ASP A 93 -1.09 -1.64 -6.76
N PHE A 94 -0.30 -2.43 -7.48
CA PHE A 94 -0.50 -2.78 -8.88
C PHE A 94 0.26 -4.07 -9.25
N PHE A 95 -0.03 -4.60 -10.44
CA PHE A 95 0.61 -5.80 -10.98
C PHE A 95 1.31 -5.51 -12.29
N VAL A 96 2.40 -6.24 -12.53
CA VAL A 96 3.10 -6.26 -13.80
C VAL A 96 3.30 -7.69 -14.28
N TYR A 97 3.29 -7.86 -15.59
CA TYR A 97 3.63 -9.13 -16.23
C TYR A 97 4.69 -8.91 -17.32
N ILE A 98 5.40 -10.00 -17.66
CA ILE A 98 6.36 -10.02 -18.76
C ILE A 98 5.65 -10.63 -19.97
N PRO A 99 5.54 -9.89 -21.10
CA PRO A 99 4.97 -10.45 -22.33
C PRO A 99 5.71 -11.71 -22.80
N GLN A 100 4.96 -12.75 -23.16
CA GLN A 100 5.48 -14.03 -23.67
C GLN A 100 4.90 -14.29 -25.07
N TYR A 101 5.72 -14.78 -26.01
CA TYR A 101 5.37 -14.82 -27.44
C TYR A 101 5.44 -16.24 -28.07
N GLY A 102 5.59 -17.29 -27.26
CA GLY A 102 5.72 -18.68 -27.74
C GLY A 102 4.82 -19.66 -26.99
N CYS A 103 4.78 -20.92 -27.45
CA CYS A 103 3.91 -21.97 -26.91
C CYS A 103 4.56 -22.90 -25.88
N GLY A 104 5.85 -22.70 -25.55
CA GLY A 104 6.65 -23.69 -24.83
C GLY A 104 6.52 -23.69 -23.31
N THR A 105 5.98 -22.64 -22.70
CA THR A 105 5.78 -22.56 -21.25
C THR A 105 4.62 -21.63 -20.89
N ALA A 106 3.95 -21.93 -19.79
CA ALA A 106 2.89 -21.08 -19.25
C ALA A 106 3.45 -19.86 -18.50
N SER A 107 4.66 -19.97 -17.94
CA SER A 107 5.29 -18.91 -17.16
C SER A 107 6.82 -19.01 -17.19
N LEU A 108 7.48 -17.92 -16.80
CA LEU A 108 8.91 -17.90 -16.57
C LEU A 108 9.24 -18.43 -15.17
N ASN A 109 10.46 -18.92 -14.99
CA ASN A 109 10.98 -19.17 -13.64
C ASN A 109 10.93 -17.86 -12.82
N VAL A 110 10.52 -17.94 -11.55
CA VAL A 110 10.32 -16.77 -10.69
C VAL A 110 11.58 -15.89 -10.57
N THR A 111 12.77 -16.49 -10.50
CA THR A 111 14.03 -15.75 -10.40
C THR A 111 14.41 -15.05 -11.71
N VAL A 112 14.04 -15.65 -12.84
CA VAL A 112 14.19 -15.05 -14.18
C VAL A 112 13.23 -13.87 -14.32
N ALA A 113 11.96 -14.04 -13.92
CA ALA A 113 10.98 -12.97 -13.93
C ALA A 113 11.43 -11.79 -13.06
N ALA A 114 11.92 -12.08 -11.84
CA ALA A 114 12.48 -11.08 -10.94
C ALA A 114 13.64 -10.31 -11.58
N SER A 115 14.57 -11.01 -12.23
CA SER A 115 15.73 -10.39 -12.88
C SER A 115 15.32 -9.43 -14.00
N ILE A 116 14.34 -9.83 -14.82
CA ILE A 116 13.80 -8.99 -15.91
C ILE A 116 13.09 -7.76 -15.34
N VAL A 117 12.23 -7.94 -14.35
CA VAL A 117 11.50 -6.83 -13.70
C VAL A 117 12.46 -5.84 -13.06
N LEU A 118 13.45 -6.33 -12.31
CA LEU A 118 14.46 -5.48 -11.67
C LEU A 118 15.30 -4.72 -12.70
N HIS A 119 15.63 -5.35 -13.82
CA HIS A 119 16.31 -4.67 -14.92
C HIS A 119 15.45 -3.54 -15.50
N HIS A 120 14.19 -3.81 -15.85
CA HIS A 120 13.26 -2.80 -16.36
C HIS A 120 13.04 -1.65 -15.37
N PHE A 121 12.96 -1.96 -14.07
CA PHE A 121 12.85 -0.96 -13.03
C PHE A 121 14.12 -0.10 -12.95
N GLY A 122 15.32 -0.71 -12.99
CA GLY A 122 16.59 0.01 -12.95
C GLY A 122 16.77 0.94 -14.15
N VAL A 123 16.37 0.50 -15.34
CA VAL A 123 16.36 1.32 -16.57
C VAL A 123 15.40 2.50 -16.42
N TRP A 124 14.15 2.24 -16.02
CA TRP A 124 13.15 3.29 -15.82
C TRP A 124 13.56 4.30 -14.73
N ALA A 125 14.13 3.80 -13.63
CA ALA A 125 14.59 4.63 -12.51
C ALA A 125 15.84 5.45 -12.85
N GLY A 126 16.45 5.23 -14.03
CA GLY A 126 17.65 5.93 -14.46
C GLY A 126 18.88 5.57 -13.62
N PHE A 127 18.97 4.32 -13.14
CA PHE A 127 20.15 3.90 -12.38
C PHE A 127 21.39 3.95 -13.28
N PRO A 128 22.49 4.56 -12.80
CA PRO A 128 23.69 4.70 -13.60
C PRO A 128 24.28 3.32 -13.87
N GLU A 129 24.61 3.07 -15.13
CA GLU A 129 25.37 1.89 -15.50
C GLU A 129 26.78 1.98 -14.90
N ARG A 130 27.28 0.85 -14.38
CA ARG A 130 28.65 0.77 -13.85
C ARG A 130 29.67 0.67 -14.98
N ASN A 131 30.87 1.16 -14.69
CA ASN A 131 32.02 0.96 -15.56
C ASN A 131 32.27 -0.54 -15.81
N ARG A 132 32.78 -0.85 -16.99
CA ARG A 132 33.14 -2.21 -17.43
C ARG A 132 34.66 -2.29 -17.59
N GLU A 133 35.26 -3.36 -17.10
CA GLU A 133 36.66 -3.70 -17.28
C GLU A 133 36.74 -5.04 -18.01
N GLY A 134 37.11 -4.99 -19.29
CA GLY A 134 37.01 -6.15 -20.18
C GLY A 134 35.58 -6.69 -20.24
N ASN A 135 35.38 -7.93 -19.81
CA ASN A 135 34.10 -8.65 -19.91
C ASN A 135 33.27 -8.62 -18.60
N LYS A 136 33.61 -7.76 -17.63
CA LYS A 136 32.94 -7.71 -16.31
C LYS A 136 32.68 -6.27 -15.88
N PHE A 137 31.68 -6.06 -15.02
CA PHE A 137 31.47 -4.79 -14.34
C PHE A 137 32.47 -4.59 -13.20
N THR A 138 32.93 -3.37 -12.98
CA THR A 138 33.79 -3.02 -11.85
C THR A 138 33.04 -3.26 -10.54
N VAL A 139 33.66 -4.02 -9.63
CA VAL A 139 33.05 -4.36 -8.33
C VAL A 139 33.15 -3.13 -7.42
N ALA A 140 32.01 -2.49 -7.17
CA ALA A 140 31.94 -1.45 -6.15
C ALA A 140 32.20 -2.05 -4.76
N GLU A 141 32.87 -1.29 -3.89
CA GLU A 141 33.01 -1.66 -2.49
C GLU A 141 31.62 -1.86 -1.86
N LYS A 142 31.46 -2.91 -1.05
CA LYS A 142 30.21 -3.10 -0.30
C LYS A 142 30.04 -1.89 0.61
N PRO A 143 28.87 -1.22 0.61
CA PRO A 143 28.59 -0.20 1.61
C PRO A 143 28.80 -0.80 3.00
N ILE A 144 29.63 -0.16 3.83
CA ILE A 144 29.81 -0.55 5.23
C ILE A 144 28.40 -0.50 5.84
N LYS A 145 27.91 -1.64 6.35
CA LYS A 145 26.53 -1.83 6.85
C LYS A 145 26.03 -0.61 7.61
N GLN A 146 25.25 0.25 6.94
CA GLN A 146 24.43 1.21 7.65
C GLN A 146 23.38 0.41 8.43
N ILE A 147 23.23 0.77 9.69
CA ILE A 147 22.38 0.19 10.73
C ILE A 147 21.08 -0.40 10.16
N ARG A 148 20.78 -1.65 10.55
CA ARG A 148 19.56 -2.40 10.18
C ARG A 148 18.32 -1.50 10.27
N ARG A 149 17.76 -1.07 9.14
CA ARG A 149 16.37 -0.61 9.08
C ARG A 149 15.47 -1.83 9.29
N ASN A 150 14.58 -1.76 10.27
CA ASN A 150 13.72 -2.85 10.74
C ASN A 150 12.92 -3.48 9.59
N TYR A 151 13.09 -4.79 9.38
CA TYR A 151 12.23 -5.56 8.48
C TYR A 151 10.90 -5.89 9.17
N CYS A 152 9.82 -5.83 8.40
CA CYS A 152 8.45 -6.18 8.79
C CYS A 152 8.38 -7.56 9.46
N ALA A 153 7.83 -7.64 10.67
CA ALA A 153 7.75 -8.85 11.49
C ALA A 153 6.31 -9.41 11.61
N GLY A 154 5.53 -9.36 10.52
CA GLY A 154 4.22 -10.03 10.46
C GLY A 154 4.33 -11.38 9.76
N SER A 155 3.78 -12.44 10.34
CA SER A 155 3.78 -13.77 9.69
C SER A 155 2.89 -13.77 8.45
N VAL A 156 3.27 -14.55 7.45
CA VAL A 156 2.61 -14.64 6.13
C VAL A 156 1.12 -14.90 6.30
N GLU A 157 0.72 -15.70 7.29
CA GLU A 157 -0.64 -16.14 7.58
C GLU A 157 -1.57 -15.00 8.03
N SER A 158 -1.06 -14.04 8.81
CA SER A 158 -1.84 -12.90 9.32
C SER A 158 -2.17 -11.89 8.21
N ILE A 159 -1.17 -11.64 7.38
CA ILE A 159 -1.23 -10.87 6.14
C ILE A 159 -2.19 -11.55 5.15
N VAL A 160 -2.27 -12.86 5.25
CA VAL A 160 -3.08 -13.73 4.44
C VAL A 160 -4.56 -13.57 4.86
N GLU A 161 -4.94 -13.85 6.11
CA GLU A 161 -6.35 -13.82 6.58
C GLU A 161 -7.08 -12.47 6.39
N GLU A 162 -6.39 -11.35 6.59
CA GLU A 162 -6.97 -10.01 6.49
C GLU A 162 -7.38 -9.61 5.07
N ARG A 163 -6.92 -10.37 4.08
CA ARG A 163 -7.11 -10.09 2.66
C ARG A 163 -8.34 -10.81 2.10
N LYS A 164 -8.53 -12.09 2.43
CA LYS A 164 -9.77 -12.84 2.11
C LYS A 164 -11.07 -12.10 2.45
N ASN A 165 -11.06 -11.37 3.56
CA ASN A 165 -12.23 -10.59 4.02
C ASN A 165 -12.57 -9.38 3.14
N ARG A 166 -11.65 -8.90 2.29
CA ARG A 166 -11.88 -7.75 1.39
C ARG A 166 -12.42 -8.14 0.02
N LYS A 167 -12.07 -9.32 -0.51
CA LYS A 167 -12.68 -9.84 -1.76
C LYS A 167 -14.18 -10.13 -1.61
N GLN A 168 -14.63 -10.47 -0.40
CA GLN A 168 -16.04 -10.71 -0.09
C GLN A 168 -16.86 -9.42 0.04
N SER A 169 -16.20 -8.29 0.34
CA SER A 169 -16.84 -6.97 0.38
C SER A 169 -16.96 -6.35 -1.02
N ALA A 170 -16.01 -6.61 -1.92
CA ALA A 170 -16.01 -6.08 -3.29
C ALA A 170 -17.07 -6.72 -4.21
N SER A 171 -17.63 -7.88 -3.86
CA SER A 171 -18.73 -8.51 -4.60
C SER A 171 -20.12 -7.92 -4.31
N ILE A 172 -20.23 -7.01 -3.33
CA ILE A 172 -21.50 -6.39 -2.93
C ILE A 172 -21.72 -5.04 -3.65
N ASP A 173 -20.65 -4.39 -4.13
CA ASP A 173 -20.72 -3.05 -4.74
C ASP A 173 -21.03 -3.04 -6.27
N ILE A 174 -21.52 -4.15 -6.86
CA ILE A 174 -21.85 -4.23 -8.30
C ILE A 174 -23.35 -4.04 -8.61
N PHE A 175 -24.22 -3.97 -7.61
CA PHE A 175 -25.65 -3.66 -7.82
C PHE A 175 -26.13 -2.64 -6.81
N GLU A 176 -26.05 -1.35 -7.14
CA GLU A 176 -27.08 -0.33 -6.85
C GLU A 176 -26.60 1.06 -7.31
N GLU A 177 -26.72 1.33 -8.61
CA GLU A 177 -26.81 2.71 -9.11
C GLU A 177 -27.98 2.79 -10.11
N ASN A 178 -29.11 3.32 -9.64
CA ASN A 178 -30.09 4.00 -10.48
C ASN A 178 -30.82 5.05 -9.62
N GLY A 179 -30.72 6.31 -10.04
CA GLY A 179 -31.17 7.52 -9.35
C GLY A 179 -32.65 7.52 -8.97
N THR A 180 -33.12 8.42 -8.11
CA THR A 180 -33.21 9.87 -8.38
C THR A 180 -33.57 10.60 -7.07
N ASN A 181 -32.96 11.75 -6.77
CA ASN A 181 -33.40 12.66 -5.69
C ASN A 181 -32.98 14.09 -6.07
N ASP A 182 -33.91 15.02 -6.28
CA ASP A 182 -33.55 16.39 -6.68
C ASP A 182 -34.43 17.52 -6.09
N SER A 183 -35.03 17.35 -4.91
CA SER A 183 -35.84 18.42 -4.29
C SER A 183 -35.56 18.72 -2.82
N LYS A 184 -34.58 18.03 -2.20
CA LYS A 184 -34.33 18.17 -0.74
C LYS A 184 -33.06 18.93 -0.37
N LEU A 185 -32.14 19.16 -1.30
CA LEU A 185 -30.86 19.81 -1.00
C LEU A 185 -30.94 21.34 -0.97
N THR A 186 -31.90 21.94 -1.69
CA THR A 186 -32.06 23.39 -1.79
C THR A 186 -32.57 24.03 -0.49
N SER A 187 -33.33 23.30 0.32
CA SER A 187 -33.91 23.84 1.56
C SER A 187 -32.92 23.95 2.74
N LEU A 188 -31.78 23.26 2.70
CA LEU A 188 -30.81 23.24 3.81
C LEU A 188 -29.73 24.30 3.69
N LEU A 189 -29.52 24.87 2.49
CA LEU A 189 -28.52 25.90 2.24
C LEU A 189 -29.06 27.33 2.47
N GLU A 190 -30.37 27.57 2.38
CA GLU A 190 -30.97 28.89 2.68
C GLU A 190 -31.06 29.19 4.18
N VAL A 191 -31.09 28.17 5.06
CA VAL A 191 -31.23 28.37 6.52
C VAL A 191 -29.90 28.75 7.18
N LEU A 192 -28.77 28.52 6.52
CA LEU A 192 -27.44 28.75 7.10
C LEU A 192 -26.83 30.13 6.80
N PHE A 193 -27.49 30.97 5.99
CA PHE A 193 -26.95 32.26 5.56
C PHE A 193 -27.94 33.43 5.58
N ASP A 194 -28.90 33.48 6.52
CA ASP A 194 -29.64 34.71 6.79
C ASP A 194 -29.77 34.99 8.30
N ASN A 195 -28.99 35.99 8.73
CA ASN A 195 -28.89 36.71 10.02
C ASN A 195 -28.37 35.97 11.26
#